data_AF-A0A5C1AB59-F1
#
_entry.id   AF-A0A5C1AB59-F1
#
_cell.length_a   1.000
_cell.length_b   1.000
_cell.length_c   1.000
_cell.angle_alpha   90.00
_cell.angle_beta   90.00
_cell.angle_gamma   90.00
#
_symmetry.space_group_name_H-M   'P 1'
#
loop_
_entity.id
_entity.type
_entity.pdbx_description
1 polymer ?
#
loop_
_entity_poly.entity_id
_entity_poly.type
_entity_poly.pdbx_seq_one_letter_code
_entity_poly.pdbx_strand_id
1 'polypeptide(L)'
;MTDEQSLLAAIHANPDDDLPRLVYADWLEESGDEAAQARAEFIRHHVRLATLDEIDPEYDTLDQRCRELLETHWSTWAADSGTEDPNSAYRYGYYQMHRGFSDRTYLSDTDLDESTFQASLLRHTLTDITLCNLKADSPLPDWPRLQNVRKLFFYNDAYERDEVSVRRLLSHRRRSANCGNSI
;
A
#
# COMPACT_ATOMS: atom_id res chain seq x y z
N MET A 1 14.48 -10.16 13.68
CA MET A 1 13.25 -9.35 13.61
C MET A 1 13.48 -8.16 14.50
N THR A 2 13.42 -6.96 13.94
CA THR A 2 13.44 -5.72 14.74
C THR A 2 12.04 -5.48 15.33
N ASP A 3 11.94 -4.63 16.35
CA ASP A 3 10.65 -4.27 16.96
C ASP A 3 9.70 -3.66 15.91
N GLU A 4 10.23 -2.80 15.03
CA GLU A 4 9.52 -2.26 13.87
C GLU A 4 8.90 -3.34 12.97
N GLN A 5 9.68 -4.36 12.58
CA GLN A 5 9.20 -5.43 11.70
C GLN A 5 8.02 -6.19 12.32
N SER A 6 8.02 -6.33 13.65
CA SER A 6 6.95 -7.01 14.38
C SER A 6 5.68 -6.14 14.46
N LEU A 7 5.84 -4.84 14.67
CA LEU A 7 4.73 -3.86 14.67
C LEU A 7 4.08 -3.76 13.28
N LEU A 8 4.89 -3.65 12.23
CA LEU A 8 4.41 -3.68 10.85
C LEU A 8 3.70 -5.00 10.54
N ALA A 9 4.23 -6.16 10.98
CA ALA A 9 3.56 -7.44 10.79
C ALA A 9 2.16 -7.49 11.46
N ALA A 10 2.01 -6.89 12.65
CA ALA A 10 0.71 -6.80 13.32
C ALA A 10 -0.30 -5.94 12.55
N ILE A 11 0.14 -4.82 11.98
CA ILE A 11 -0.68 -3.96 11.10
C ILE A 11 -1.11 -4.74 9.85
N HIS A 12 -0.22 -5.50 9.21
CA HIS A 12 -0.57 -6.32 8.05
C HIS A 12 -1.52 -7.47 8.38
N ALA A 13 -1.44 -8.03 9.58
CA ALA A 13 -2.34 -9.11 10.01
C ALA A 13 -3.77 -8.60 10.21
N ASN A 14 -3.95 -7.35 10.65
CA ASN A 14 -5.25 -6.73 10.91
C ASN A 14 -5.36 -5.35 10.23
N PRO A 15 -5.51 -5.30 8.89
CA PRO A 15 -5.46 -4.05 8.14
C PRO A 15 -6.65 -3.12 8.39
N ASP A 16 -7.72 -3.55 9.04
CA ASP A 16 -8.83 -2.65 9.43
C ASP A 16 -8.73 -2.15 10.88
N ASP A 17 -7.82 -2.71 11.69
CA ASP A 17 -7.69 -2.38 13.11
C ASP A 17 -6.79 -1.17 13.33
N ASP A 18 -7.27 -0.21 14.10
CA ASP A 18 -6.52 1.00 14.45
C ASP A 18 -5.47 0.75 15.52
N LEU A 19 -5.67 -0.22 16.40
CA LEU A 19 -4.82 -0.42 17.56
C LEU A 19 -3.35 -0.71 17.16
N PRO A 20 -3.05 -1.66 16.24
CA PRO A 20 -1.68 -1.88 15.80
C PRO A 20 -1.02 -0.65 15.17
N ARG A 21 -1.82 0.23 14.54
CA ARG A 21 -1.33 1.46 13.89
C ARG A 21 -0.98 2.52 14.93
N LEU A 22 -1.80 2.67 15.96
CA LEU A 22 -1.54 3.60 17.06
C LEU A 22 -0.30 3.16 17.85
N VAL A 23 -0.13 1.86 18.13
CA VAL A 23 1.09 1.34 18.78
C VAL A 23 2.33 1.59 17.92
N TYR A 24 2.24 1.46 16.59
CA TYR A 24 3.35 1.80 15.71
C TYR A 24 3.65 3.31 15.69
N ALA A 25 2.62 4.16 15.75
CA ALA A 25 2.81 5.60 15.88
C ALA A 25 3.52 5.96 17.19
N ASP A 26 3.16 5.33 18.31
CA ASP A 26 3.84 5.52 19.59
C ASP A 26 5.32 5.10 19.51
N TRP A 27 5.60 3.96 18.88
CA TRP A 27 6.98 3.50 18.65
C TRP A 27 7.78 4.47 17.77
N LEU A 28 7.17 5.02 16.71
CA LEU A 28 7.82 6.01 15.84
C LEU A 28 8.18 7.29 16.59
N GLU A 29 7.27 7.77 17.44
CA GLU A 29 7.48 8.96 18.27
C GLU A 29 8.64 8.76 19.26
N GLU A 30 8.77 7.55 19.83
CA GLU A 30 9.88 7.16 20.72
C GLU A 30 11.21 6.95 19.97
N SER A 31 11.17 6.53 18.70
CA SER A 31 12.38 6.26 17.89
C SER A 31 13.18 7.52 17.51
N GLY A 32 12.53 8.69 17.54
CA GLY A 32 13.15 9.96 17.92
C GLY A 32 13.65 10.90 16.84
N ASP A 33 13.64 10.54 15.55
CA ASP A 33 13.90 11.52 14.48
C ASP A 33 12.65 12.30 14.07
N GLU A 34 12.85 13.50 13.49
CA GLU A 34 11.77 14.41 13.11
C GLU A 34 10.82 13.77 12.09
N ALA A 35 11.36 12.95 11.18
CA ALA A 35 10.57 12.26 10.17
C ALA A 35 9.68 11.16 10.78
N ALA A 36 10.16 10.45 11.81
CA ALA A 36 9.42 9.44 12.55
C ALA A 36 8.31 10.07 13.40
N GLN A 37 8.59 11.19 14.08
CA GLN A 37 7.57 11.94 14.82
C GLN A 37 6.46 12.47 13.88
N ALA A 38 6.86 13.06 12.74
CA ALA A 38 5.92 13.49 11.72
C ALA A 38 5.08 12.31 11.16
N ARG A 39 5.70 11.13 11.04
CA ARG A 39 5.01 9.91 10.59
C ARG A 39 4.00 9.41 11.61
N ALA A 40 4.34 9.46 12.90
CA ALA A 40 3.42 9.15 13.99
C ALA A 40 2.21 10.09 13.99
N GLU A 41 2.43 11.40 13.85
CA GLU A 41 1.37 12.41 13.73
C GLU A 41 0.45 12.08 12.53
N PHE A 42 1.04 11.83 11.36
CA PHE A 42 0.30 11.48 10.15
C PHE A 42 -0.60 10.25 10.32
N ILE A 43 -0.09 9.19 10.95
CA ILE A 43 -0.87 7.97 11.20
C ILE A 43 -2.06 8.26 12.12
N ARG A 44 -1.86 9.00 13.21
CA ARG A 44 -2.92 9.36 14.17
C ARG A 44 -4.02 10.19 13.50
N HIS A 45 -3.65 11.18 12.69
CA HIS A 45 -4.62 12.00 11.95
C HIS A 45 -5.40 11.18 10.93
N HIS A 46 -4.76 10.29 10.18
CA HIS A 46 -5.47 9.42 9.25
C HIS A 46 -6.38 8.40 9.94
N VAL A 47 -6.00 7.87 11.10
CA VAL A 47 -6.89 7.03 11.92
C VAL A 47 -8.11 7.83 12.35
N ARG A 48 -7.93 9.10 12.79
CA ARG A 48 -9.05 9.99 13.13
C ARG A 48 -9.93 10.28 11.93
N LEU A 49 -9.36 10.65 10.78
CA LEU A 49 -10.08 10.90 9.53
C LEU A 49 -10.95 9.71 9.11
N ALA A 50 -10.45 8.49 9.25
CA ALA A 50 -11.21 7.27 8.92
C ALA A 50 -12.45 7.04 9.80
N THR A 51 -12.61 7.79 10.89
CA THR A 51 -13.79 7.76 11.78
C THR A 51 -14.72 8.95 11.59
N LEU A 52 -14.32 9.96 10.83
CA LEU A 52 -15.08 11.17 10.58
C LEU A 52 -15.97 11.02 9.34
N ASP A 53 -17.08 11.77 9.33
CA ASP A 53 -17.84 12.02 8.11
C ASP A 53 -17.13 13.13 7.32
N GLU A 54 -17.18 13.09 5.99
CA GLU A 54 -16.55 14.10 5.12
C GLU A 54 -17.14 15.51 5.33
N ILE A 55 -18.36 15.61 5.88
CA ILE A 55 -19.01 16.89 6.19
C ILE A 55 -18.57 17.44 7.56
N ASP A 56 -17.83 16.66 8.36
CA ASP A 56 -17.34 17.11 9.67
C ASP A 56 -16.33 18.27 9.50
N PRO A 57 -16.50 19.41 10.20
CA PRO A 57 -15.55 20.53 10.12
C PRO A 57 -14.11 20.17 10.52
N GLU A 58 -13.91 19.13 11.34
CA GLU A 58 -12.59 18.63 11.72
C GLU A 58 -11.88 17.97 10.54
N TYR A 59 -12.63 17.41 9.58
CA TYR A 59 -12.11 16.66 8.44
C TYR A 59 -11.12 17.51 7.61
N ASP A 60 -11.56 18.70 7.17
CA ASP A 60 -10.74 19.58 6.33
C ASP A 60 -9.44 19.99 7.03
N THR A 61 -9.49 20.20 8.34
CA THR A 61 -8.32 20.62 9.13
C THR A 61 -7.30 19.50 9.22
N LEU A 62 -7.75 18.27 9.51
CA LEU A 62 -6.88 17.10 9.62
C LEU A 62 -6.32 16.69 8.26
N ASP A 63 -7.14 16.73 7.20
CA ASP A 63 -6.71 16.41 5.85
C ASP A 63 -5.66 17.41 5.34
N GLN A 64 -5.86 18.71 5.59
CA GLN A 64 -4.87 19.73 5.29
C GLN A 64 -3.54 19.45 6.01
N ARG A 65 -3.59 19.09 7.31
CA ARG A 65 -2.38 18.75 8.07
C ARG A 65 -1.67 17.50 7.52
N CYS A 66 -2.42 16.48 7.12
CA CYS A 66 -1.88 15.29 6.48
C CYS A 66 -1.16 15.61 5.16
N ARG A 67 -1.71 16.51 4.35
CA ARG A 67 -1.08 16.97 3.10
C ARG A 67 0.24 17.69 3.36
N GLU A 68 0.27 18.61 4.32
CA GLU A 68 1.50 19.32 4.70
C GLU A 68 2.61 18.37 5.16
N LEU A 69 2.25 17.37 5.97
CA LEU A 69 3.17 16.34 6.44
C LEU A 69 3.72 15.49 5.28
N LEU A 70 2.87 15.09 4.33
CA LEU A 70 3.29 14.38 3.13
C LEU A 70 4.22 15.23 2.26
N GLU A 71 3.84 16.48 1.95
CA GLU A 71 4.65 17.37 1.12
C GLU A 71 6.05 17.58 1.70
N THR A 72 6.15 17.68 3.02
CA THR A 72 7.41 17.96 3.73
C THR A 72 8.27 16.72 3.87
N HIS A 73 7.69 15.60 4.32
CA HIS A 73 8.46 14.44 4.79
C HIS A 73 8.45 13.26 3.82
N TRP A 74 7.67 13.33 2.73
CA TRP A 74 7.55 12.18 1.84
C TRP A 74 8.90 11.68 1.34
N SER A 75 9.78 12.55 0.83
CA SER A 75 11.06 12.10 0.26
C SER A 75 11.86 11.20 1.22
N THR A 76 11.79 11.48 2.52
CA THR A 76 12.39 10.67 3.58
C THR A 76 11.63 9.36 3.79
N TRP A 77 10.30 9.40 3.84
CA TRP A 77 9.46 8.20 3.96
C TRP A 77 9.52 7.30 2.71
N ALA A 78 9.78 7.88 1.54
CA ALA A 78 9.82 7.25 0.22
C ALA A 78 11.11 6.52 -0.09
N ALA A 79 12.23 7.13 0.32
CA ALA A 79 13.56 6.52 0.22
C ALA A 79 13.58 5.16 0.94
N ASP A 80 12.71 5.01 1.93
CA ASP A 80 12.48 3.82 2.71
C ASP A 80 11.46 2.83 2.10
N SER A 81 10.59 3.27 1.19
CA SER A 81 9.49 2.49 0.58
C SER A 81 9.67 2.16 -0.90
N GLY A 82 10.70 2.70 -1.57
CA GLY A 82 11.01 2.39 -2.98
C GLY A 82 9.98 2.90 -4.00
N THR A 83 9.08 3.79 -3.59
CA THR A 83 7.98 4.32 -4.41
C THR A 83 8.28 5.72 -4.92
N GLU A 84 7.84 6.04 -6.14
CA GLU A 84 7.89 7.41 -6.69
C GLU A 84 7.03 8.42 -5.88
N ASP A 85 7.36 9.70 -6.04
CA ASP A 85 6.74 10.88 -5.42
C ASP A 85 5.19 10.88 -5.43
N PRO A 86 4.51 11.02 -4.28
CA PRO A 86 3.09 10.97 -4.15
C PRO A 86 2.46 12.26 -4.61
N ASN A 87 3.25 13.35 -4.71
CA ASN A 87 2.81 14.56 -5.37
C ASN A 87 2.69 14.39 -6.89
N SER A 88 3.33 13.38 -7.49
CA SER A 88 3.06 12.99 -8.88
C SER A 88 1.62 12.53 -9.05
N ALA A 89 1.08 11.76 -8.09
CA ALA A 89 -0.33 11.37 -8.10
C ALA A 89 -1.27 12.37 -7.40
N TYR A 90 -0.76 13.42 -6.73
CA TYR A 90 -1.56 14.63 -6.41
C TYR A 90 -2.03 15.32 -7.70
N ARG A 91 -1.20 15.29 -8.75
CA ARG A 91 -1.56 15.82 -10.08
C ARG A 91 -2.66 15.02 -10.79
N TYR A 92 -2.93 13.80 -10.34
CA TYR A 92 -3.90 12.87 -10.93
C TYR A 92 -4.96 12.32 -9.95
N GLY A 93 -4.97 12.74 -8.68
CA GLY A 93 -6.00 12.39 -7.68
C GLY A 93 -5.93 10.97 -7.08
N TYR A 94 -4.77 10.32 -7.04
CA TYR A 94 -4.68 8.87 -6.77
C TYR A 94 -4.02 8.40 -5.47
N TYR A 95 -3.70 9.27 -4.50
CA TYR A 95 -3.37 8.77 -3.15
C TYR A 95 -4.61 8.66 -2.28
N GLN A 96 -5.03 7.42 -2.05
CA GLN A 96 -5.98 7.06 -0.99
C GLN A 96 -5.15 6.47 0.15
N MET A 97 -4.43 7.32 0.89
CA MET A 97 -3.82 6.89 2.15
C MET A 97 -4.97 6.62 3.13
N HIS A 98 -5.09 5.39 3.61
CA HIS A 98 -6.12 5.00 4.55
C HIS A 98 -5.46 4.62 5.89
N ARG A 99 -5.87 5.29 6.97
CA ARG A 99 -5.30 5.09 8.32
C ARG A 99 -3.77 5.16 8.35
N GLY A 100 -3.17 6.03 7.53
CA GLY A 100 -1.74 6.33 7.51
C GLY A 100 -0.91 5.45 6.55
N PHE A 101 -1.53 4.49 5.86
CA PHE A 101 -0.85 3.57 4.96
C PHE A 101 -1.48 3.59 3.56
N SER A 102 -0.70 3.27 2.53
CA SER A 102 -1.29 3.04 1.21
C SER A 102 -2.09 1.74 1.25
N ASP A 103 -3.36 1.80 0.92
CA ASP A 103 -4.20 0.62 0.72
C ASP A 103 -4.21 0.18 -0.76
N ARG A 104 -3.78 1.07 -1.66
CA ARG A 104 -3.73 0.85 -3.11
C ARG A 104 -2.31 0.92 -3.65
N THR A 105 -2.04 0.14 -4.68
CA THR A 105 -0.84 0.29 -5.51
C THR A 105 -1.13 0.00 -6.98
N TYR A 106 -0.30 0.58 -7.85
CA TYR A 106 -0.28 0.30 -9.28
C TYR A 106 1.00 -0.47 -9.58
N LEU A 107 0.84 -1.61 -10.24
CA LEU A 107 1.97 -2.44 -10.67
C LEU A 107 1.87 -2.64 -12.17
N SER A 108 2.97 -2.38 -12.85
CA SER A 108 3.18 -2.68 -14.25
C SER A 108 4.16 -3.83 -14.41
N ASP A 109 4.44 -4.20 -15.67
CA ASP A 109 5.40 -5.25 -16.01
C ASP A 109 6.80 -5.08 -15.39
N THR A 110 7.23 -3.84 -15.15
CA THR A 110 8.54 -3.53 -14.56
C THR A 110 8.56 -3.70 -13.05
N ASP A 111 7.39 -3.75 -12.40
CA ASP A 111 7.24 -3.74 -10.95
C ASP A 111 6.97 -5.15 -10.39
N LEU A 112 6.95 -6.17 -11.26
CA LEU A 112 6.68 -7.56 -10.91
C LEU A 112 7.90 -8.31 -10.39
N ASP A 113 9.07 -7.67 -10.27
CA ASP A 113 10.23 -8.32 -9.68
C ASP A 113 10.11 -8.43 -8.15
N GLU A 114 10.74 -9.46 -7.58
CA GLU A 114 10.69 -9.75 -6.14
C GLU A 114 11.29 -8.62 -5.28
N SER A 115 12.27 -7.86 -5.80
CA SER A 115 12.93 -6.81 -5.03
C SER A 115 12.07 -5.57 -4.86
N THR A 116 11.34 -5.18 -5.92
CA THR A 116 10.33 -4.13 -5.90
C THR A 116 9.16 -4.52 -4.99
N PHE A 117 8.78 -5.81 -4.98
CA PHE A 117 7.78 -6.34 -4.06
C PHE A 117 8.18 -6.16 -2.58
N GLN A 118 9.41 -6.51 -2.22
CA GLN A 118 9.88 -6.41 -0.83
C GLN A 118 10.02 -4.95 -0.35
N ALA A 119 10.45 -4.02 -1.21
CA ALA A 119 10.64 -2.63 -0.81
C ALA A 119 9.31 -1.90 -0.51
N SER A 120 8.31 -2.07 -1.38
CA SER A 120 7.07 -1.27 -1.34
C SER A 120 5.92 -1.96 -0.60
N LEU A 121 5.80 -3.30 -0.68
CA LEU A 121 4.68 -4.02 -0.05
C LEU A 121 4.97 -4.46 1.40
N LEU A 122 6.19 -4.29 1.90
CA LEU A 122 6.50 -4.59 3.29
C LEU A 122 5.99 -3.54 4.29
N ARG A 123 5.73 -2.31 3.83
CA ARG A 123 5.39 -1.17 4.70
C ARG A 123 3.98 -0.63 4.47
N HIS A 124 3.16 -1.28 3.63
CA HIS A 124 1.83 -0.81 3.25
C HIS A 124 0.76 -1.90 3.43
N THR A 125 -0.43 -1.52 3.90
CA THR A 125 -1.57 -2.41 4.07
C THR A 125 -2.37 -2.54 2.79
N LEU A 126 -1.73 -3.06 1.75
CA LEU A 126 -2.32 -3.13 0.43
C LEU A 126 -3.50 -4.11 0.41
N THR A 127 -4.67 -3.55 0.12
CA THR A 127 -5.93 -4.28 -0.03
C THR A 127 -6.44 -4.20 -1.48
N ASP A 128 -6.01 -3.19 -2.24
CA ASP A 128 -6.42 -2.98 -3.62
C ASP A 128 -5.16 -2.93 -4.50
N ILE A 129 -5.07 -3.80 -5.52
CA ILE A 129 -3.97 -3.78 -6.49
C ILE A 129 -4.54 -3.49 -7.87
N THR A 130 -3.91 -2.57 -8.58
CA THR A 130 -4.17 -2.34 -10.00
C THR A 130 -3.01 -2.87 -10.81
N LEU A 131 -3.28 -3.80 -11.72
CA LEU A 131 -2.31 -4.35 -12.65
C LEU A 131 -2.48 -3.67 -14.02
N CYS A 132 -1.41 -3.06 -14.52
CA CYS A 132 -1.42 -2.32 -15.79
C CYS A 132 -0.44 -2.88 -16.82
N ASN A 133 -0.92 -3.05 -18.06
CA ASN A 133 -0.11 -3.42 -19.22
C ASN A 133 0.79 -4.66 -19.02
N LEU A 134 0.28 -5.69 -18.34
CA LEU A 134 1.07 -6.92 -18.16
C LEU A 134 1.37 -7.55 -19.52
N LYS A 135 2.65 -7.87 -19.78
CA LYS A 135 2.98 -8.64 -20.97
C LYS A 135 2.47 -10.07 -20.80
N ALA A 136 2.10 -10.71 -21.91
CA ALA A 136 1.51 -12.04 -21.92
C ALA A 136 2.36 -13.11 -21.21
N ASP A 137 3.69 -12.94 -21.22
CA ASP A 137 4.67 -13.92 -20.73
C ASP A 137 5.30 -13.55 -19.38
N SER A 138 4.89 -12.45 -18.75
CA SER A 138 5.54 -12.01 -17.52
C SER A 138 5.20 -12.91 -16.34
N PRO A 139 6.21 -13.34 -15.56
CA PRO A 139 5.98 -14.18 -14.39
C PRO A 139 5.27 -13.36 -13.31
N LEU A 140 4.15 -13.88 -12.79
CA LEU A 140 3.58 -13.39 -11.54
C LEU A 140 4.30 -14.12 -10.39
N PRO A 141 4.99 -13.42 -9.49
CA PRO A 141 5.63 -14.05 -8.35
C PRO A 141 4.61 -14.63 -7.36
N ASP A 142 5.04 -15.61 -6.57
CA ASP A 142 4.26 -16.10 -5.43
C ASP A 142 4.31 -15.04 -4.33
N TRP A 143 3.30 -14.18 -4.29
CA TRP A 143 3.21 -13.08 -3.33
C TRP A 143 2.47 -13.52 -2.06
N PRO A 144 3.16 -13.84 -0.95
CA PRO A 144 2.52 -14.37 0.27
C PRO A 144 1.49 -13.42 0.90
N ARG A 145 1.51 -12.14 0.54
CA ARG A 145 0.60 -11.11 1.08
C ARG A 145 -0.64 -10.85 0.21
N LEU A 146 -0.77 -11.50 -0.95
CA LEU A 146 -1.98 -11.40 -1.79
C LEU A 146 -3.25 -11.86 -1.07
N GLN A 147 -3.14 -12.68 -0.03
CA GLN A 147 -4.29 -13.11 0.77
C GLN A 147 -5.07 -11.94 1.39
N ASN A 148 -4.44 -10.79 1.57
CA ASN A 148 -5.08 -9.59 2.11
C ASN A 148 -5.64 -8.67 1.01
N VAL A 149 -5.39 -8.98 -0.26
CA VAL A 149 -5.91 -8.22 -1.40
C VAL A 149 -7.38 -8.55 -1.59
N ARG A 150 -8.22 -7.52 -1.41
CA ARG A 150 -9.67 -7.54 -1.52
C ARG A 150 -10.12 -7.21 -2.92
N LYS A 151 -9.40 -6.32 -3.60
CA LYS A 151 -9.74 -5.87 -4.96
C LYS A 151 -8.55 -5.97 -5.88
N LEU A 152 -8.80 -6.49 -7.07
CA LEU A 152 -7.83 -6.55 -8.15
C LEU A 152 -8.42 -5.87 -9.37
N PHE A 153 -7.80 -4.79 -9.79
CA PHE A 153 -8.17 -4.01 -10.95
C PHE A 153 -7.21 -4.28 -12.10
N PHE A 154 -7.72 -4.15 -13.33
CA PHE A 154 -6.98 -4.41 -14.55
C PHE A 154 -7.30 -3.30 -15.55
N TYR A 155 -6.36 -2.38 -15.76
CA TYR A 155 -6.51 -1.27 -16.69
C TYR A 155 -5.30 -1.20 -17.60
N ASN A 156 -5.49 -0.87 -18.87
CA ASN A 156 -4.38 -0.47 -19.73
C ASN A 156 -4.12 1.04 -19.59
N ASP A 157 -3.08 1.56 -20.24
CA ASP A 157 -2.78 3.02 -20.26
C ASP A 157 -3.92 3.89 -20.83
N ALA A 158 -4.90 3.28 -21.50
CA ALA A 158 -6.10 3.94 -22.00
C ALA A 158 -7.29 3.88 -21.01
N TYR A 159 -7.08 3.41 -19.77
CA TYR A 159 -8.10 3.19 -18.74
C TYR A 159 -9.22 2.22 -19.16
N GLU A 160 -8.98 1.42 -20.20
CA GLU A 160 -9.88 0.37 -20.61
C GLU A 160 -9.58 -0.91 -19.82
N ARG A 161 -10.61 -1.74 -19.62
CA ARG A 161 -10.48 -3.01 -18.92
C ARG A 161 -9.46 -3.89 -19.65
N ASP A 162 -8.39 -4.26 -18.95
CA ASP A 162 -7.34 -5.10 -19.51
C ASP A 162 -7.73 -6.60 -19.42
N GLU A 163 -8.43 -7.06 -20.47
CA GLU A 163 -8.83 -8.47 -20.59
C GLU A 163 -7.65 -9.45 -20.65
N VAL A 164 -6.47 -9.01 -21.11
CA VAL A 164 -5.28 -9.86 -21.22
C VAL A 164 -4.79 -10.21 -19.82
N SER A 165 -4.67 -9.19 -18.96
CA SER A 165 -4.27 -9.36 -17.56
C SER A 165 -5.28 -10.21 -16.77
N VAL A 166 -6.59 -10.02 -16.98
CA VAL A 166 -7.65 -10.84 -16.35
C VAL A 166 -7.53 -12.32 -16.77
N ARG A 167 -7.42 -12.61 -18.07
CA ARG A 167 -7.33 -13.99 -18.59
C ARG A 167 -6.07 -14.68 -18.08
N ARG A 168 -4.97 -13.94 -17.93
CA ARG A 168 -3.70 -14.48 -17.43
C ARG A 168 -3.79 -14.91 -15.97
N LEU A 169 -4.29 -14.06 -15.08
CA LEU A 169 -4.43 -14.38 -13.66
C LEU A 169 -5.25 -15.66 -13.44
N LEU A 170 -6.36 -15.80 -14.18
CA LEU A 170 -7.20 -16.99 -14.15
C LEU A 170 -6.47 -18.25 -14.66
N SER A 171 -5.53 -18.11 -15.60
CA SER A 171 -4.71 -19.21 -16.11
C SER A 171 -3.58 -19.65 -15.16
N HIS A 172 -3.05 -18.72 -14.34
CA HIS A 172 -1.97 -19.01 -13.38
C HIS A 172 -2.46 -19.93 -12.25
N ARG A 173 -3.69 -19.72 -11.75
CA ARG A 173 -4.30 -20.52 -10.67
C ARG A 173 -4.47 -22.00 -11.02
N ARG A 174 -4.57 -22.35 -12.32
CA ARG A 174 -4.67 -23.76 -12.77
C ARG A 174 -3.34 -24.51 -12.74
N ARG A 175 -2.18 -23.82 -12.79
CA ARG A 175 -0.87 -24.49 -12.73
C ARG A 175 -0.48 -24.84 -11.30
N SER A 176 -0.75 -23.96 -10.33
CA SER A 176 -0.43 -24.23 -8.92
C SER A 176 -1.29 -25.36 -8.32
N ALA A 177 -2.55 -25.51 -8.77
CA ALA A 177 -3.42 -26.62 -8.35
C ALA A 177 -3.04 -27.99 -8.95
N ASN A 178 -2.27 -28.05 -10.04
CA ASN A 178 -1.90 -29.29 -10.72
C ASN A 178 -0.51 -29.83 -10.35
N CYS A 179 0.26 -29.13 -9.50
CA CYS A 179 1.55 -29.61 -9.00
C CYS A 179 1.44 -30.39 -7.67
N GLY A 180 0.22 -30.66 -7.18
CA GLY A 180 -0.03 -31.36 -5.91
C GLY A 180 -0.44 -32.84 -6.04
N ASN A 181 -0.33 -33.46 -7.21
CA ASN A 181 -0.59 -34.90 -7.36
C ASN A 181 0.34 -35.51 -8.41
N SER A 182 1.55 -35.88 -7.99
CA SER A 182 2.27 -37.01 -8.56
C SER A 182 3.14 -37.60 -7.45
N ILE A 183 2.80 -38.85 -7.12
CA ILE A 183 3.47 -39.79 -6.22
C ILE A 183 4.89 -40.08 -6.72
#